data_AF-A0A8F1MD61-F1
#
_entry.id   AF-A0A8F1MD61-F1
#
_cell.length_a   1.000
_cell.length_b   1.000
_cell.length_c   1.000
_cell.angle_alpha   90.00
_cell.angle_beta   90.00
_cell.angle_gamma   90.00
#
_symmetry.space_group_name_H-M   'P 1'
#
loop_
_entity.id
_entity.type
_entity.pdbx_description
1 polymer ?
#
loop_
_entity_poly.entity_id
_entity_poly.type
_entity_poly.pdbx_seq_one_letter_code
_entity_poly.pdbx_strand_id
1 'polypeptide(L)'
;MNDCEEYFRQCVISALQTGQLVFAKTDTIYGILAVANSNRAVERLYEVKQRPLNNSVIVLVADIDDIPDLTPSLTRKLSRNLQKATNNNHHQSES
;
A
#
# COMPACT_ATOMS: atom_id res chain seq x y z
N MET A 1 12.19 -13.34 -20.32
CA MET A 1 10.89 -13.42 -19.59
C MET A 1 10.80 -12.39 -18.46
N ASN A 2 11.92 -11.94 -17.89
CA ASN A 2 11.94 -10.92 -16.82
C ASN A 2 11.69 -9.48 -17.31
N ASP A 3 11.92 -9.19 -18.59
CA ASP A 3 11.82 -7.82 -19.12
C ASP A 3 10.38 -7.30 -19.18
N CYS A 4 9.40 -8.19 -19.34
CA CYS A 4 7.98 -7.83 -19.41
C CYS A 4 7.44 -7.43 -18.02
N GLU A 5 7.80 -8.17 -16.97
CA GLU A 5 7.40 -7.84 -15.60
C GLU A 5 8.03 -6.53 -15.14
N GLU A 6 9.32 -6.33 -15.44
CA GLU A 6 10.02 -5.09 -15.12
C GLU A 6 9.40 -3.90 -15.87
N TYR A 7 9.08 -4.06 -17.16
CA TYR A 7 8.40 -3.02 -17.93
C TYR A 7 7.03 -2.66 -17.33
N PHE A 8 6.22 -3.66 -17.00
CA PHE A 8 4.92 -3.44 -16.37
C PHE A 8 5.07 -2.71 -15.02
N ARG A 9 6.03 -3.13 -14.19
CA ARG A 9 6.34 -2.46 -12.92
C ARG A 9 6.67 -0.99 -13.14
N GLN A 10 7.52 -0.69 -14.13
CA GLN A 10 7.91 0.67 -14.45
C GLN A 10 6.72 1.51 -14.94
N CYS A 11 5.81 0.93 -15.73
CA CYS A 11 4.56 1.59 -16.14
C CYS A 11 3.69 1.95 -14.93
N VAL A 12 3.51 1.02 -13.98
CA VAL A 12 2.72 1.25 -12.76
C VAL A 12 3.33 2.37 -11.92
N ILE A 13 4.66 2.35 -11.73
CA ILE A 13 5.38 3.41 -11.00
C ILE A 13 5.15 4.77 -11.66
N SER A 14 5.34 4.85 -12.99
CA SER A 14 5.15 6.07 -13.76
C SER A 14 3.71 6.61 -13.67
N ALA A 15 2.72 5.71 -13.75
CA ALA A 15 1.31 6.08 -13.61
C ALA A 15 1.02 6.69 -12.23
N LEU A 16 1.50 6.07 -11.15
CA LEU A 16 1.31 6.59 -9.79
C LEU A 16 2.04 7.92 -9.59
N GLN A 17 3.28 8.05 -10.08
CA GLN A 17 4.07 9.29 -9.98
C GLN A 17 3.43 10.47 -10.74
N THR A 18 2.72 10.20 -11.82
CA THR A 18 1.98 11.22 -12.59
C THR A 18 0.57 11.47 -12.05
N GLY A 19 0.21 10.87 -10.92
CA GLY A 19 -1.08 11.06 -10.24
C GLY A 19 -2.24 10.32 -10.89
N GLN A 20 -1.96 9.30 -11.71
CA GLN A 20 -2.99 8.42 -12.27
C GLN A 20 -3.43 7.36 -11.24
N LEU A 21 -4.62 6.81 -11.47
CA LEU A 21 -5.15 5.70 -10.67
C LEU A 21 -4.72 4.36 -11.27
N VAL A 22 -4.42 3.39 -10.41
CA VAL A 22 -4.05 2.03 -10.83
C VAL A 22 -5.06 1.04 -10.25
N PHE A 23 -5.56 0.11 -11.06
CA PHE A 23 -6.33 -1.03 -10.59
C PHE A 23 -5.40 -2.22 -10.36
N ALA A 24 -5.32 -2.71 -9.13
CA ALA A 24 -4.36 -3.74 -8.75
C ALA A 24 -5.00 -4.83 -7.88
N LYS A 25 -4.49 -6.06 -8.03
CA LYS A 25 -4.85 -7.17 -7.16
C LYS A 25 -4.17 -6.98 -5.79
N THR A 26 -4.91 -7.25 -4.71
CA THR A 26 -4.33 -7.43 -3.37
C THR A 26 -4.49 -8.88 -2.92
N ASP A 27 -4.02 -9.20 -1.72
CA ASP A 27 -4.22 -10.49 -1.07
C ASP A 27 -5.70 -10.85 -0.87
N THR A 28 -6.56 -9.85 -0.66
CA THR A 28 -7.98 -10.01 -0.34
C THR A 28 -8.90 -9.75 -1.53
N ILE A 29 -8.90 -8.51 -2.02
CA ILE A 29 -9.75 -8.06 -3.13
C ILE A 29 -8.98 -7.12 -4.06
N TYR A 30 -9.52 -6.83 -5.24
CA TYR A 30 -8.92 -5.78 -6.07
C TYR A 30 -9.15 -4.40 -5.46
N GLY A 31 -8.15 -3.53 -5.62
CA GLY A 31 -8.17 -2.15 -5.17
C GLY A 31 -7.93 -1.16 -6.30
N ILE A 32 -8.54 0.01 -6.21
CA ILE A 32 -8.13 1.20 -6.95
C ILE A 32 -7.14 1.95 -6.06
N LEU A 33 -5.93 2.14 -6.58
CA LEU A 33 -4.80 2.73 -5.89
C LEU A 33 -4.51 4.13 -6.45
N ALA A 34 -4.05 5.01 -5.57
CA ALA A 34 -3.56 6.34 -5.88
C ALA A 34 -2.30 6.60 -5.05
N VAL A 35 -1.45 7.53 -5.47
CA VAL A 35 -0.31 7.97 -4.65
C VAL A 35 -0.82 8.78 -3.45
N ALA A 36 -0.49 8.34 -2.24
CA ALA A 36 -1.10 8.84 -1.00
C ALA A 36 -0.69 10.28 -0.65
N ASN A 37 0.49 10.73 -1.11
CA ASN A 37 1.02 12.07 -0.85
C ASN A 37 0.56 13.13 -1.87
N SER A 38 -0.37 12.80 -2.76
CA SER A 38 -0.91 13.73 -3.76
C SER A 38 -2.39 13.99 -3.51
N ASN A 39 -2.71 15.20 -3.03
CA ASN A 39 -4.10 15.63 -2.81
C ASN A 39 -4.95 15.42 -4.07
N ARG A 40 -4.43 15.78 -5.24
CA ARG A 40 -5.12 15.61 -6.53
C ARG A 40 -5.43 14.14 -6.85
N ALA A 41 -4.48 13.24 -6.60
CA ALA A 41 -4.69 11.81 -6.88
C ALA A 41 -5.69 11.19 -5.89
N VAL A 42 -5.62 11.61 -4.62
CA VAL A 42 -6.53 11.19 -3.56
C VAL A 42 -7.95 11.70 -3.82
N GLU A 43 -8.14 12.98 -4.16
CA GLU A 43 -9.45 13.53 -4.54
C GLU A 43 -10.08 12.75 -5.68
N ARG A 44 -9.32 12.49 -6.75
CA ARG A 44 -9.76 11.67 -7.88
C ARG A 44 -10.13 10.24 -7.46
N LEU A 45 -9.40 9.64 -6.52
CA LEU A 45 -9.72 8.32 -5.97
C LEU A 45 -11.08 8.34 -5.26
N TYR A 46 -11.35 9.38 -4.46
CA TYR A 46 -12.65 9.56 -3.78
C TYR A 46 -13.79 9.75 -4.77
N GLU A 47 -13.60 10.58 -5.81
CA GLU A 47 -14.56 10.80 -6.88
C GLU A 47 -14.92 9.49 -7.60
N VAL A 48 -13.92 8.74 -8.07
CA VAL A 48 -14.13 7.48 -8.81
C VAL A 48 -14.79 6.42 -7.93
N LYS A 49 -14.44 6.37 -6.64
CA LYS A 49 -15.07 5.44 -5.69
C LYS A 49 -16.44 5.90 -5.21
N GLN A 50 -16.91 7.08 -5.64
CA GLN A 50 -18.12 7.73 -5.13
C GLN A 50 -18.15 7.76 -3.60
N ARG A 51 -16.98 8.00 -2.99
CA ARG A 51 -16.79 7.96 -1.54
C ARG A 51 -16.81 9.39 -1.00
N PRO A 52 -17.55 9.67 0.09
CA PRO A 52 -17.45 10.95 0.79
C PRO A 52 -16.03 11.17 1.34
N LEU A 53 -15.49 12.40 1.23
CA LEU A 53 -14.13 12.73 1.69
C LEU A 53 -13.90 12.53 3.19
N ASN A 54 -14.97 12.58 3.99
CA ASN A 54 -14.91 12.33 5.44
C ASN A 54 -14.76 10.84 5.81
N ASN A 55 -14.91 9.93 4.84
CA ASN A 55 -14.75 8.50 5.08
C ASN A 55 -13.31 8.08 4.80
N SER A 56 -12.58 7.64 5.82
CA SER A 56 -11.18 7.20 5.67
C SER A 56 -10.99 6.10 4.62
N VAL A 57 -9.81 6.04 4.02
CA VAL A 57 -9.36 4.94 3.14
C VAL A 57 -8.13 4.27 3.73
N ILE A 58 -7.84 3.06 3.27
CA ILE A 58 -6.64 2.34 3.68
C ILE A 58 -5.42 2.95 2.98
N VAL A 59 -4.33 3.16 3.74
CA VAL A 59 -3.02 3.51 3.20
C VAL A 59 -2.14 2.27 3.24
N LEU A 60 -1.51 1.96 2.10
CA LEU A 60 -0.55 0.87 1.98
C LEU A 60 0.86 1.45 2.11
N VAL A 61 1.65 0.88 3.01
CA VAL A 61 3.06 1.22 3.23
C VAL A 61 3.90 -0.04 3.11
N ALA A 62 5.14 0.09 2.61
CA ALA A 62 6.03 -1.06 2.45
C ALA A 62 6.76 -1.37 3.75
N ASP A 63 7.11 -0.33 4.51
CA ASP A 63 7.72 -0.44 5.84
C ASP A 63 7.01 0.45 6.87
N ILE A 64 7.25 0.18 8.16
CA ILE A 64 6.84 1.06 9.26
C ILE A 64 7.44 2.45 9.08
N ASP A 65 8.68 2.53 8.59
CA ASP A 65 9.41 3.79 8.43
C ASP A 65 8.76 4.72 7.38
N ASP A 66 7.88 4.21 6.51
CA ASP A 66 7.13 5.01 5.55
C ASP A 66 5.94 5.77 6.18
N ILE A 67 5.57 5.46 7.43
CA ILE A 67 4.46 6.12 8.12
C ILE A 67 4.96 7.43 8.75
N PRO A 68 4.46 8.59 8.30
CA PRO A 68 4.93 9.88 8.81
C PRO A 68 4.53 10.07 10.28
N ASP A 69 5.38 10.80 11.01
CA ASP A 69 5.14 11.26 12.40
C ASP A 69 4.92 10.14 13.44
N LEU A 70 5.44 8.93 13.17
CA LEU A 70 5.45 7.85 14.16
C LEU A 70 6.33 8.18 15.37
N THR A 71 5.72 8.13 16.55
CA THR A 71 6.47 8.30 17.80
C THR A 71 7.37 7.08 18.08
N PRO A 72 8.55 7.25 18.73
CA PRO A 72 9.46 6.13 19.03
C PRO A 72 8.82 5.00 19.85
N SER A 73 7.82 5.31 20.68
CA SER A 73 7.06 4.32 21.43
C SER A 73 6.14 3.49 20.53
N LEU A 74 5.50 4.12 19.55
CA LEU A 74 4.61 3.46 18.60
C LEU A 74 5.40 2.64 17.58
N THR A 75 6.49 3.16 17.01
CA THR A 75 7.40 2.42 16.13
C THR A 75 7.84 1.12 16.79
N ARG A 76 8.34 1.19 18.03
CA ARG A 76 8.77 0.01 18.79
C ARG A 76 7.65 -1.01 19.02
N LYS A 77 6.42 -0.53 19.24
CA LYS A 77 5.25 -1.41 19.43
C LYS A 77 4.88 -2.10 18.11
N LEU A 78 4.88 -1.38 17.00
CA LEU A 78 4.61 -1.92 15.66
C LEU A 78 5.68 -2.93 15.25
N SER A 79 6.98 -2.60 15.39
CA SER A 79 8.08 -3.51 15.03
C SER A 79 8.01 -4.82 15.80
N ARG A 80 7.69 -4.78 17.10
CA ARG A 80 7.51 -5.99 17.92
C ARG A 80 6.32 -6.85 17.45
N ASN A 81 5.21 -6.22 17.07
CA ASN A 81 4.04 -6.95 16.59
C ASN A 81 4.31 -7.61 15.24
N LEU A 82 5.01 -6.91 14.33
CA LEU A 82 5.41 -7.46 13.03
C LEU A 82 6.39 -8.63 13.19
N GLN A 83 7.39 -8.54 14.08
CA GLN A 83 8.31 -9.65 14.36
C GLN A 83 7.60 -10.93 14.86
N LYS A 84 6.55 -10.77 15.66
CA LYS A 84 5.74 -11.93 16.11
C LYS A 84 4.94 -12.54 14.97
N ALA A 85 4.38 -11.71 14.09
CA ALA A 85 3.64 -12.17 12.92
C ALA A 85 4.55 -12.90 11.91
N THR A 86 5.78 -12.43 11.69
CA THR A 86 6.74 -13.08 10.79
C THR A 86 7.23 -14.43 11.33
N ASN A 87 7.43 -14.55 12.65
CA ASN A 87 7.93 -15.78 13.27
C ASN A 87 6.88 -16.89 13.35
N ASN A 88 5.59 -16.56 13.35
CA ASN A 88 4.51 -17.56 13.37
C ASN A 88 4.23 -18.19 12.00
N ASN A 89 4.69 -17.57 10.90
CA ASN A 89 4.45 -18.09 9.54
C ASN A 89 5.46 -19.16 9.09
N HIS A 90 6.52 -19.43 9.86
CA HIS A 90 7.52 -20.47 9.55
C HIS A 90 7.14 -21.89 10.04
N HIS A 91 5.98 -22.07 10.66
CA HIS A 91 5.54 -23.38 11.20
C HIS A 91 4.32 -24.01 10.49
N GLN A 92 3.85 -23.47 9.36
CA GLN A 92 2.68 -24.01 8.64
C GLN A 92 2.93 -24.45 7.19
N SER A 93 4.20 -24.56 6.75
CA SER A 93 4.55 -25.01 5.39
C SER A 93 5.39 -26.29 5.36
N GLU A 94 5.15 -27.21 6.28
CA GLU A 94 5.58 -28.62 6.16
C GLU A 94 4.43 -29.51 6.68
N SER A 95 3.48 -29.83 5.81
CA SER A 95 2.55 -30.97 5.92
C SER A 95 1.97 -31.29 4.55
#